data_AF-A0A1Q4P053-F1
#
_entry.id   AF-A0A1Q4P053-F1
#
_cell.length_a   1.000
_cell.length_b   1.000
_cell.length_c   1.000
_cell.angle_alpha   90.00
_cell.angle_beta   90.00
_cell.angle_gamma   90.00
#
_symmetry.space_group_name_H-M   'P 1'
#
loop_
_entity.id
_entity.type
_entity.pdbx_description
1 polymer ?
#
loop_
_entity_poly.entity_id
_entity_poly.type
_entity_poly.pdbx_seq_one_letter_code
_entity_poly.pdbx_strand_id
1 'polypeptide(L)' 'MNVQPFTALLMFAYVLLMVPLLYAVDSRLSAGRLVRKATQNAIIIVLTLLFFSAMTLLY' A
#
# COMPACT_ATOMS: atom_id res chain seq x y z
N MET A 1 -4.10 -15.06 -21.31
CA MET A 1 -2.68 -15.17 -20.89
C MET A 1 -2.67 -15.65 -19.45
N ASN A 2 -1.74 -16.52 -19.03
CA ASN A 2 -1.67 -16.96 -17.64
C ASN A 2 -1.13 -15.83 -16.75
N VAL A 3 -2.01 -14.98 -16.21
CA VAL A 3 -1.66 -13.76 -15.44
C VAL A 3 -1.24 -14.07 -13.99
N GLN A 4 -1.42 -15.32 -13.56
CA GLN A 4 -1.15 -15.82 -12.22
C GLN A 4 0.23 -15.46 -11.63
N PRO A 5 1.38 -15.58 -12.35
CA PRO A 5 2.67 -15.14 -11.84
C PRO A 5 2.77 -13.62 -11.65
N PHE A 6 2.10 -12.83 -12.48
CA PHE A 6 2.07 -11.37 -12.37
C PHE A 6 1.21 -10.93 -11.19
N THR A 7 0.04 -11.55 -10.99
CA THR A 7 -0.81 -11.36 -9.82
C THR A 7 -0.07 -11.64 -8.51
N ALA A 8 0.67 -12.76 -8.44
CA ALA A 8 1.45 -13.12 -7.26
C ALA A 8 2.58 -12.11 -6.97
N LEU A 9 3.28 -11.64 -8.00
CA LEU A 9 4.29 -10.59 -7.88
C LEU A 9 3.70 -9.28 -7.34
N LEU A 10 2.50 -8.92 -7.81
CA LEU A 10 1.81 -7.70 -7.41
C LEU A 10 1.33 -7.76 -5.95
N MET A 11 0.82 -8.91 -5.51
CA MET A 11 0.50 -9.17 -4.09
C MET A 11 1.75 -9.09 -3.21
N PHE A 12 2.85 -9.70 -3.66
CA PHE A 12 4.13 -9.66 -2.93
C PHE A 12 4.65 -8.24 -2.79
N ALA A 13 4.65 -7.46 -3.88
CA ALA A 13 5.07 -6.06 -3.88
C ALA A 13 4.21 -5.21 -2.94
N TYR A 14 2.88 -5.41 -2.95
CA TYR A 14 1.96 -4.71 -2.05
C TYR A 14 2.30 -4.92 -0.57
N VAL A 15 2.52 -6.18 -0.16
CA VAL A 15 2.88 -6.51 1.22
C VAL A 15 4.26 -5.97 1.59
N LEU A 16 5.24 -6.11 0.69
CA LEU A 16 6.60 -5.64 0.91
C LEU A 16 6.65 -4.12 1.09
N LEU A 17 5.83 -3.37 0.35
CA LEU A 17 5.78 -1.91 0.42
C LEU A 17 5.06 -1.39 1.66
N MET A 18 4.15 -2.16 2.28
CA MET A 18 3.39 -1.68 3.44
C MET A 18 4.28 -1.30 4.63
N VAL A 19 5.22 -2.18 5.00
CA VAL A 19 6.09 -2.01 6.17
C VAL A 19 6.97 -0.75 6.09
N PRO A 20 7.80 -0.55 5.03
CA PRO A 20 8.67 0.62 4.95
C PRO A 20 7.89 1.93 4.83
N LEU A 21 6.71 1.90 4.24
CA LEU A 21 5.89 3.06 3.99
C LEU A 21 5.19 3.54 5.28
N LEU A 22 4.68 2.61 6.08
CA LEU A 22 4.17 2.91 7.43
C LEU A 22 5.29 3.43 8.34
N TYR A 23 6.49 2.85 8.25
CA TYR A 23 7.67 3.31 8.99
C TYR A 23 8.09 4.73 8.57
N ALA A 24 8.07 5.05 7.27
CA ALA A 24 8.41 6.37 6.77
C ALA A 24 7.45 7.44 7.30
N VAL A 25 6.15 7.17 7.35
CA VAL A 25 5.16 8.09 7.92
C VAL A 25 5.35 8.25 9.42
N ASP A 26 5.69 7.19 10.14
CA ASP A 26 5.89 7.28 11.58
C ASP A 26 7.18 8.04 11.96
N SER A 27 8.26 7.80 11.21
CA SER A 27 9.60 8.33 11.49
C SER A 27 9.86 9.73 10.91
N ARG A 28 9.26 10.08 9.77
CA ARG A 28 9.56 11.34 9.05
C ARG A 28 8.49 12.40 9.21
N LEU A 29 7.27 12.03 9.58
CA LEU A 29 6.18 12.98 9.74
C LEU A 29 6.25 13.59 11.14
N SER A 30 6.85 14.78 11.26
CA SER A 30 6.84 15.58 12.49
C SER A 30 5.46 16.21 12.70
N ALA A 31 4.47 15.36 12.96
CA ALA A 31 3.08 15.72 13.18
C ALA A 31 2.57 15.07 14.47
N GLY A 32 1.49 15.62 15.03
CA GLY A 32 0.83 15.04 16.20
C GLY A 32 0.44 13.58 15.97
N ARG A 33 0.43 12.78 17.04
CA ARG A 33 0.14 11.33 17.00
C ARG A 33 -1.14 10.99 16.22
N LEU A 34 -2.18 11.82 16.35
CA LEU A 34 -3.45 11.66 15.63
C LEU A 34 -3.26 11.85 14.13
N VAL A 35 -2.53 12.89 13.71
CA VAL A 35 -2.26 13.20 12.31
C VAL A 35 -1.44 12.09 11.66
N ARG A 36 -0.38 11.60 12.32
CA ARG A 36 0.41 10.47 11.77
C ARG A 36 -0.45 9.23 11.53
N LYS A 37 -1.32 8.88 12.48
CA LYS A 37 -2.24 7.73 12.32
C LYS A 37 -3.27 7.96 11.21
N ALA A 38 -3.84 9.16 11.12
CA ALA A 38 -4.76 9.51 10.05
C ALA A 38 -4.08 9.43 8.67
N THR A 39 -2.85 9.93 8.56
CA THR A 39 -2.03 9.85 7.35
C THR A 39 -1.69 8.39 7.01
N GLN A 40 -1.28 7.57 7.97
CA GLN A 40 -1.06 6.13 7.76
C GLN A 40 -2.31 5.44 7.23
N ASN A 41 -3.47 5.68 7.84
CA ASN A 41 -4.73 5.09 7.37
C ASN A 41 -5.11 5.55 5.95
N ALA A 42 -5.00 6.85 5.66
CA ALA A 42 -5.29 7.39 4.33
C ALA A 42 -4.40 6.74 3.26
N ILE A 43 -3.12 6.59 3.58
CA ILE A 43 -2.15 5.96 2.69
C ILE A 43 -2.48 4.48 2.47
N ILE A 44 -2.83 3.74 3.53
CA ILE A 44 -3.26 2.33 3.41
C ILE A 44 -4.46 2.21 2.48
N ILE A 45 -5.46 3.08 2.65
CA ILE A 45 -6.68 3.08 1.82
C ILE A 45 -6.32 3.32 0.35
N VAL A 46 -5.51 4.35 0.05
CA VAL A 46 -5.10 4.66 -1.33
C VAL A 46 -4.32 3.50 -1.95
N LEU A 47 -3.37 2.91 -1.22
CA LEU A 47 -2.61 1.75 -1.68
C LEU A 47 -3.50 0.54 -1.95
N THR A 48 -4.48 0.29 -1.07
CA THR A 48 -5.43 -0.81 -1.21
C THR A 48 -6.28 -0.62 -2.45
N LEU A 49 -6.81 0.59 -2.67
CA LEU A 49 -7.60 0.91 -3.85
C LEU A 49 -6.78 0.77 -5.13
N LEU A 50 -5.54 1.28 -5.15
CA LEU A 50 -4.63 1.12 -6.29
C LEU A 50 -4.34 -0.35 -6.59
N PHE A 51 -4.08 -1.15 -5.55
CA PHE A 51 -3.87 -2.59 -5.68
C PHE A 51 -5.08 -3.27 -6.34
N PHE A 52 -6.29 -3.02 -5.83
CA PHE A 52 -7.50 -3.61 -6.40
C PHE A 52 -7.79 -3.10 -7.81
N SER A 53 -7.59 -1.82 -8.11
CA SER A 53 -7.72 -1.28 -9.46
C SER A 53 -6.73 -1.95 -10.44
N ALA A 54 -5.48 -2.14 -10.03
CA ALA A 54 -4.50 -2.86 -10.83
C ALA A 54 -4.92 -4.32 -11.06
N MET A 55 -5.42 -5.00 -10.03
CA MET A 55 -5.96 -6.36 -10.15
C MET A 55 -7.16 -6.44 -11.09
N THR A 56 -8.07 -5.47 -11.06
CA THR A 56 -9.22 -5.41 -11.99
C THR A 56 -8.78 -5.24 -13.44
N LEU A 57 -7.74 -4.45 -13.70
CA LEU A 57 -7.17 -4.27 -15.04
C LEU A 57 -6.44 -5.51 -15.57
N LEU A 58 -6.06 -6.43 -14.69
CA LEU A 58 -5.37 -7.67 -15.02
C LEU A 58 -6.31 -8.86 -15.22
N TYR A 59 -7.59 -8.70 -14.87
CA TYR A 59 -8.67 -9.64 -15.08
C TYR A 59 -9.30 -9.45 -16.46
#